data_AF-I9UTE1-F1
#
_entry.id   AF-I9UTE1-F1
#
_cell.length_a   1.000
_cell.length_b   1.000
_cell.length_c   1.000
_cell.angle_alpha   90.00
_cell.angle_beta   90.00
_cell.angle_gamma   90.00
#
_symmetry.space_group_name_H-M   'P 1'
#
loop_
_entity.id
_entity.type
_entity.pdbx_description
1 polymer ?
#
loop_
_entity_poly.entity_id
_entity_poly.type
_entity_poly.pdbx_seq_one_letter_code
_entity_poly.pdbx_strand_id
1 'polypeptide(L)'
;MLDNHLLLEVQSGFQGINDIKQHKVLEAQRRLITDKIPTIVVHFDLFNGQVACVEISKIKENDLNWITRQQMERQSVFNISQNFFDYKITEIPNKPLS
;
A
#
# COMPACT_ATOMS: atom_id res chain seq x y z
N MET A 1 0.63 -9.11 24.20
CA MET A 1 -0.20 -7.90 24.05
C MET A 1 0.08 -7.39 22.64
N LEU A 2 -0.91 -7.27 21.76
CA LEU A 2 -0.68 -6.52 20.51
C LEU A 2 -0.34 -5.09 20.93
N ASP A 3 0.76 -4.54 20.42
CA ASP A 3 0.99 -3.10 20.51
C ASP A 3 -0.18 -2.39 19.83
N ASN A 4 -0.80 -1.41 20.51
CA ASN A 4 -1.90 -0.61 19.96
C ASN A 4 -1.42 0.42 18.92
N HIS A 5 -0.20 0.24 18.41
CA HIS A 5 0.44 1.16 17.48
C HIS A 5 0.28 0.64 16.07
N LEU A 6 -0.19 1.53 15.20
CA LEU A 6 -0.27 1.32 13.76
C LEU A 6 0.70 2.28 13.11
N LEU A 7 1.58 1.76 12.24
CA LEU A 7 2.39 2.63 11.41
C LEU A 7 1.61 2.99 10.14
N LEU A 8 1.42 4.29 9.93
CA LEU A 8 0.85 4.82 8.71
C LEU A 8 1.95 5.36 7.82
N GLU A 9 2.06 4.81 6.61
CA GLU A 9 2.87 5.40 5.56
C GLU A 9 1.95 6.07 4.54
N VAL A 10 2.20 7.33 4.24
CA VAL A 10 1.40 8.09 3.28
C VAL A 10 2.20 8.28 2.00
N GLN A 11 1.61 7.89 0.88
CA GLN A 11 2.19 8.04 -0.45
C GLN A 11 1.17 8.68 -1.40
N SER A 12 1.65 9.45 -2.37
CA SER A 12 0.82 9.98 -3.44
C SER A 12 1.46 9.73 -4.81
N GLY A 13 0.65 9.29 -5.78
CA GLY A 13 1.01 9.20 -7.20
C GLY A 13 0.26 10.23 -8.02
N PHE A 14 0.91 10.77 -9.06
CA PHE A 14 0.31 11.78 -9.96
C PHE A 14 0.26 11.35 -11.43
N GLN A 15 0.78 10.16 -11.76
CA GLN A 15 0.85 9.63 -13.13
C GLN A 15 -0.10 8.44 -13.37
N GLY A 16 -0.93 8.08 -12.39
CA GLY A 16 -1.77 6.89 -12.44
C GLY A 16 -1.01 5.56 -12.32
N ILE A 17 0.30 5.60 -12.01
CA ILE A 17 1.11 4.42 -11.72
C ILE A 17 1.11 4.20 -10.20
N ASN A 18 0.37 3.17 -9.77
CA ASN A 18 0.12 2.89 -8.36
C ASN A 18 0.95 1.70 -7.89
N ASP A 19 2.23 1.96 -7.63
CA ASP A 19 3.19 0.92 -7.24
C ASP A 19 3.84 1.23 -5.89
N ILE A 20 4.06 0.18 -5.08
CA ILE A 20 4.82 0.22 -3.83
C ILE A 20 6.16 -0.48 -4.06
N LYS A 21 7.26 0.18 -3.69
CA LYS A 21 8.61 -0.38 -3.87
C LYS A 21 8.82 -1.58 -2.95
N GLN A 22 9.49 -2.63 -3.45
CA GLN A 22 9.72 -3.87 -2.70
C GLN A 22 10.35 -3.66 -1.32
N HIS A 23 11.37 -2.80 -1.21
CA HIS A 23 12.03 -2.55 0.07
C HIS A 23 11.11 -1.97 1.15
N LYS A 24 10.05 -1.25 0.77
CA LYS A 24 9.05 -0.75 1.73
C LYS A 24 8.23 -1.89 2.31
N VAL A 25 7.83 -2.84 1.47
CA VAL A 25 7.10 -4.05 1.90
C VAL A 25 7.97 -4.91 2.82
N LEU A 26 9.23 -5.14 2.44
CA LEU A 26 10.18 -5.93 3.25
C LEU A 26 10.43 -5.29 4.63
N GLU A 27 10.60 -3.96 4.68
CA GLU A 27 10.78 -3.26 5.95
C GLU A 27 9.50 -3.32 6.81
N ALA A 28 8.31 -3.20 6.22
CA ALA A 28 7.05 -3.34 6.93
C ALA A 28 6.85 -4.75 7.52
N GLN A 29 7.22 -5.80 6.77
CA GLN A 29 7.21 -7.18 7.29
C GLN A 29 8.23 -7.36 8.42
N ARG A 30 9.44 -6.81 8.29
CA ARG A 30 10.47 -6.85 9.34
C ARG A 30 9.97 -6.23 10.64
N ARG A 31 9.31 -5.06 10.57
CA ARG A 31 8.70 -4.37 11.71
C ARG A 31 7.57 -5.17 12.34
N LEU A 32 6.69 -5.77 11.51
CA LEU A 32 5.63 -6.62 12.03
C LEU A 32 6.19 -7.83 12.80
N ILE A 33 7.29 -8.42 12.32
CA ILE A 33 7.93 -9.58 12.98
C ILE A 33 8.65 -9.15 14.27
N THR A 34 9.45 -8.08 14.20
CA THR A 34 10.36 -7.64 15.27
C THR A 34 9.62 -6.88 16.36
N ASP A 35 8.84 -5.88 15.96
CA ASP A 35 8.23 -4.89 16.85
C ASP A 35 6.73 -5.16 17.07
N LYS A 36 6.14 -6.11 16.34
CA LYS A 36 4.69 -6.40 16.36
C LYS A 36 3.81 -5.22 15.94
N ILE A 37 4.37 -4.29 15.16
CA ILE A 37 3.68 -3.11 14.63
C ILE A 37 3.26 -3.36 13.18
N PRO A 38 1.95 -3.44 12.87
CA PRO A 38 1.47 -3.49 11.49
C PRO A 38 1.71 -2.15 10.78
N THR A 39 1.92 -2.22 9.47
CA THR A 39 2.11 -1.03 8.63
C THR A 39 1.05 -0.98 7.53
N ILE A 40 0.36 0.15 7.44
CA ILE A 40 -0.60 0.44 6.37
C ILE A 40 -0.04 1.57 5.51
N VAL A 41 -0.06 1.38 4.19
CA VAL A 41 0.14 2.45 3.22
C VAL A 41 -1.21 3.04 2.85
N VAL A 42 -1.37 4.35 3.03
CA VAL A 42 -2.45 5.14 2.42
C VAL A 42 -1.89 5.75 1.15
N HIS A 43 -2.31 5.22 0.01
CA HIS A 43 -1.88 5.68 -1.30
C HIS A 43 -2.94 6.55 -1.96
N PHE A 44 -2.60 7.80 -2.19
CA PHE A 44 -3.43 8.77 -2.92
C PHE A 44 -3.04 8.75 -4.40
N ASP A 45 -3.92 8.25 -5.25
CA ASP A 45 -3.81 8.44 -6.69
C ASP A 45 -4.48 9.75 -7.07
N LEU A 46 -3.68 10.81 -7.14
CA LEU A 46 -4.15 12.16 -7.47
C LEU A 46 -4.57 12.28 -8.93
N PHE A 47 -4.11 11.38 -9.80
CA PHE A 47 -4.48 11.38 -11.21
C PHE A 47 -5.93 10.94 -11.41
N ASN A 48 -6.33 9.86 -10.72
CA ASN A 48 -7.69 9.32 -10.79
C ASN A 48 -8.61 9.78 -9.66
N GLY A 49 -8.11 10.56 -8.69
CA GLY A 49 -8.89 11.08 -7.57
C GLY A 49 -9.32 10.02 -6.56
N GLN A 50 -8.55 8.95 -6.42
CA GLN A 50 -8.89 7.75 -5.63
C GLN A 50 -7.84 7.45 -4.55
N VAL A 51 -8.23 6.71 -3.52
CA VAL A 51 -7.37 6.37 -2.38
C VAL A 51 -7.46 4.88 -2.08
N ALA A 52 -6.31 4.26 -1.84
CA ALA A 52 -6.18 2.88 -1.40
C ALA A 52 -5.53 2.82 -0.01
N CYS A 53 -6.07 1.95 0.85
CA CYS A 53 -5.47 1.62 2.15
C CYS A 53 -4.98 0.17 2.09
N VAL A 54 -3.66 -0.02 2.04
CA VAL A 54 -3.06 -1.34 1.84
C VAL A 54 -2.27 -1.72 3.10
N GLU A 55 -2.61 -2.83 3.74
CA GLU A 55 -1.82 -3.37 4.86
C GLU A 55 -0.55 -4.07 4.32
N ILE A 56 0.46 -3.26 4.03
CA ILE A 56 1.65 -3.72 3.31
C ILE A 56 2.47 -4.76 4.08
N SER A 57 2.39 -4.78 5.41
CA SER A 57 3.05 -5.79 6.23
C SER A 57 2.49 -7.22 6.03
N LYS A 58 1.33 -7.38 5.38
CA LYS A 58 0.71 -8.67 5.10
C LYS A 58 0.83 -9.14 3.64
N ILE A 59 1.44 -8.34 2.76
CA ILE A 59 1.71 -8.75 1.38
C ILE A 59 2.60 -9.99 1.38
N LYS A 60 2.29 -11.00 0.56
CA LYS A 60 3.08 -12.22 0.45
C LYS A 60 4.14 -12.08 -0.63
N GLU A 61 5.28 -12.76 -0.50
CA GLU A 61 6.36 -12.74 -1.51
C GLU A 61 5.92 -13.31 -2.86
N ASN A 62 4.98 -14.27 -2.85
CA ASN A 62 4.44 -14.92 -4.05
C ASN A 62 3.12 -14.31 -4.55
N ASP A 63 2.79 -13.09 -4.12
CA ASP A 63 1.59 -12.39 -4.56
C ASP A 63 1.64 -12.07 -6.06
N LEU A 64 0.53 -12.25 -6.77
CA LEU A 64 0.42 -12.02 -8.21
C LEU A 64 0.60 -10.53 -8.59
N ASN A 65 0.42 -9.63 -7.63
CA ASN A 65 0.61 -8.19 -7.84
C ASN A 65 2.08 -7.76 -7.84
N TRP A 66 3.03 -8.66 -7.54
CA TRP A 66 4.45 -8.38 -7.75
C TRP A 66 4.76 -8.35 -9.25
N ILE A 67 5.25 -7.20 -9.70
CA ILE A 67 5.60 -6.98 -11.10
C ILE A 67 6.99 -6.35 -11.22
N THR A 68 7.63 -6.56 -12.36
CA THR A 68 8.91 -5.93 -12.69
C THR A 68 8.66 -4.75 -13.62
N ARG A 69 8.97 -3.52 -13.18
CA ARG A 69 8.77 -2.32 -14.00
C ARG A 69 10.06 -1.96 -14.74
N GLN A 70 10.04 -2.02 -16.08
CA GLN A 70 11.19 -1.59 -16.89
C GLN A 70 11.55 -0.11 -16.69
N GLN A 71 10.55 0.74 -16.51
CA GLN A 71 10.71 2.19 -16.27
C GLN A 71 11.35 2.51 -14.91
N MET A 72 11.40 1.55 -13.98
CA MET A 72 12.05 1.68 -12.67
C MET A 72 13.30 0.80 -12.60
N GLU A 73 14.16 0.84 -13.62
CA GLU A 73 15.42 0.08 -13.64
C GLU A 73 15.25 -1.44 -13.44
N ARG A 74 14.09 -1.99 -13.84
CA ARG A 74 13.72 -3.41 -13.59
C ARG A 74 13.59 -3.76 -12.10
N GLN A 75 13.29 -2.79 -11.25
CA GLN A 75 12.96 -3.04 -9.86
C GLN A 75 11.63 -3.80 -9.76
N SER A 76 11.57 -4.72 -8.79
CA SER A 76 10.32 -5.35 -8.38
C SER A 76 9.52 -4.37 -7.55
N VAL A 77 8.23 -4.25 -7.88
CA VAL A 77 7.28 -3.40 -7.18
C VAL A 77 5.97 -4.16 -7.00
N PHE A 78 5.26 -3.82 -5.95
CA PHE A 78 3.92 -4.32 -5.71
C PHE A 78 2.93 -3.37 -6.38
N ASN A 79 2.19 -3.85 -7.36
CA ASN A 79 1.15 -3.08 -8.02
C ASN A 79 -0.12 -3.04 -7.15
N ILE A 80 -0.57 -1.84 -6.80
CA ILE A 80 -1.86 -1.65 -6.16
C ILE A 80 -2.93 -1.80 -7.25
N SER A 81 -3.54 -2.99 -7.30
CA SER A 81 -4.65 -3.26 -8.22
C SER A 81 -5.83 -2.30 -7.96
N GLN A 82 -6.64 -2.05 -8.99
CA GLN A 82 -7.80 -1.17 -8.90
C GLN A 82 -8.79 -1.59 -7.80
N ASN A 83 -8.83 -2.89 -7.45
CA ASN A 83 -9.70 -3.43 -6.41
C ASN A 83 -9.34 -2.98 -4.99
N PHE A 84 -8.20 -2.29 -4.79
CA PHE A 84 -7.81 -1.73 -3.49
C PHE A 84 -8.28 -0.27 -3.29
N PHE A 85 -8.82 0.37 -4.34
CA PHE A 85 -9.21 1.78 -4.32
C PHE A 85 -10.68 1.93 -3.92
N ASP A 86 -10.95 1.78 -2.63
CA ASP A 86 -12.30 1.83 -2.06
C ASP A 86 -12.83 3.25 -1.83
N TYR A 87 -11.96 4.27 -1.92
CA TYR A 87 -12.29 5.65 -1.56
C TYR A 87 -11.97 6.64 -2.70
N LYS A 88 -12.69 7.75 -2.72
CA LYS A 88 -12.42 8.91 -3.56
C LYS A 88 -12.02 10.11 -2.72
N ILE A 89 -11.05 10.89 -3.19
CA ILE A 89 -10.50 12.05 -2.47
C ILE A 89 -11.57 13.12 -2.23
N THR A 90 -12.52 13.25 -3.15
CA THR A 90 -13.58 14.26 -3.12
C THR A 90 -14.82 13.85 -2.33
N GLU A 91 -14.90 12.59 -1.89
CA GLU A 91 -16.05 12.05 -1.19
C GLU A 91 -15.70 11.82 0.27
N ILE A 92 -16.67 12.03 1.16
CA ILE A 92 -16.53 11.61 2.56
C ILE A 92 -16.51 10.08 2.54
N PRO A 93 -15.52 9.41 3.16
CA PRO A 93 -15.49 7.96 3.24
C PRO A 93 -16.83 7.43 3.75
N ASN A 94 -17.47 6.55 2.97
CA ASN A 94 -18.63 5.85 3.47
C ASN A 94 -18.22 5.08 4.74
N LYS A 95 -19.12 5.00 5.72
CA LYS A 95 -18.88 4.22 6.94
C LYS A 95 -18.35 2.83 6.55
N PRO A 96 -17.35 2.29 7.27
CA PRO A 96 -16.85 0.95 6.98
C PRO A 96 -18.03 0.00 6.92
N LEU A 97 -18.09 -0.83 5.87
CA LEU A 97 -19.07 -1.91 5.78
C LEU A 97 -18.89 -2.77 7.03
N SER A 98 -19.86 -2.67 7.93
CA SER A 98 -19.94 -3.42 9.19
C SER A 98 -20.01 -4.92 8.96
#